data_AF-A0AAD3NP46-F1
#
_entry.id   AF-A0AAD3NP46-F1
#
_cell.length_a   1.000
_cell.length_b   1.000
_cell.length_c   1.000
_cell.angle_alpha   90.00
_cell.angle_beta   90.00
_cell.angle_gamma   90.00
#
_symmetry.space_group_name_H-M   'P 1'
#
loop_
_entity.id
_entity.type
_entity.pdbx_description
1 polymer ?
#
loop_
_entity_poly.entity_id
_entity_poly.type
_entity_poly.pdbx_seq_one_letter_code
_entity_poly.pdbx_strand_id
1 'polypeptide(L)' 'MGLETLKIDDFQLHASTTKRYGLGAHRGRLNIQAGLYEDDLYDGAWCAGRDDPLQWFEVDARRLTKFTGVITQGRSSLWS' A
#
# COMPACT_ATOMS: atom_id res chain seq x y z
N MET A 1 2.03 5.72 -13.82
CA MET A 1 1.02 5.15 -12.91
C MET A 1 0.55 6.18 -11.89
N GLY A 2 1.44 6.81 -11.11
CA GLY A 2 1.03 7.89 -10.19
C GLY A 2 0.62 7.41 -8.80
N LEU A 3 1.21 6.28 -8.37
CA LEU A 3 1.01 5.67 -7.07
C LEU A 3 1.49 6.62 -5.94
N GLU A 4 2.65 7.26 -6.15
CA GLU A 4 3.24 8.27 -5.26
C GLU A 4 2.55 9.64 -5.36
N THR A 5 2.19 10.06 -6.58
CA THR A 5 1.65 11.41 -6.85
C THR A 5 0.14 11.53 -6.64
N LEU A 6 -0.49 10.55 -5.96
CA LEU A 6 -1.94 10.48 -5.69
C LEU A 6 -2.84 10.53 -6.93
N LYS A 7 -2.30 10.30 -8.13
CA LYS A 7 -3.11 10.24 -9.37
C LYS A 7 -3.90 8.93 -9.50
N ILE A 8 -3.47 7.89 -8.79
CA ILE A 8 -4.24 6.67 -8.60
C ILE A 8 -5.15 6.90 -7.42
N ASP A 9 -6.45 6.65 -7.61
CA ASP A 9 -7.45 6.75 -6.55
C ASP A 9 -7.37 5.53 -5.61
N ASP A 10 -7.78 5.68 -4.34
CA ASP A 10 -7.78 4.58 -3.38
C ASP A 10 -8.65 3.40 -3.82
N PHE A 11 -9.73 3.64 -4.57
CA PHE A 11 -10.58 2.58 -5.14
C PHE A 11 -9.90 1.76 -6.25
N GLN A 12 -8.71 2.17 -6.70
CA GLN A 12 -7.90 1.40 -7.63
C GLN A 12 -6.89 0.50 -6.92
N LEU A 13 -6.86 0.51 -5.58
CA LEU A 13 -5.92 -0.26 -4.77
C LEU A 13 -6.68 -1.32 -3.99
N HIS A 14 -6.38 -2.58 -4.29
CA HIS A 14 -7.00 -3.72 -3.61
C HIS A 14 -5.93 -4.58 -2.94
N ALA A 15 -6.35 -5.33 -1.93
CA ALA A 15 -5.52 -6.34 -1.31
C ALA A 15 -6.38 -7.52 -0.87
N SER A 16 -5.77 -8.70 -0.91
CA SER A 16 -6.31 -9.94 -0.33
C SER A 16 -6.87 -9.78 1.08
N THR A 17 -6.06 -9.22 1.98
CA THR A 17 -6.41 -8.90 3.35
C THR A 17 -5.65 -7.66 3.81
N THR A 18 -5.98 -7.15 5.00
CA THR A 18 -5.35 -5.99 5.62
C THR A 18 -5.29 -6.22 7.11
N LYS A 19 -4.12 -5.99 7.73
CA LYS A 19 -3.90 -6.22 9.17
C LYS A 19 -4.77 -5.34 10.06
N ARG A 20 -4.92 -4.07 9.69
CA ARG A 20 -5.79 -3.05 10.30
C ARG A 20 -5.98 -1.91 9.32
N TYR A 21 -6.95 -1.03 9.58
CA TYR A 21 -7.26 0.07 8.68
C TYR A 21 -6.03 0.90 8.26
N GLY A 22 -5.19 1.32 9.23
CA GLY A 22 -3.97 2.09 8.96
C GLY A 22 -2.91 1.39 8.10
N LEU A 23 -3.05 0.08 7.84
CA LEU A 23 -2.18 -0.74 6.98
C LEU A 23 -2.91 -1.26 5.73
N GLY A 24 -3.98 -0.58 5.31
CA GLY A 24 -4.81 -0.98 4.18
C GLY A 24 -4.19 -0.72 2.81
N ALA A 25 -4.85 -1.20 1.76
CA ALA A 25 -4.35 -1.05 0.38
C ALA A 25 -4.14 0.41 -0.04
N HIS A 26 -4.97 1.32 0.46
CA HIS A 26 -4.83 2.78 0.27
C HIS A 26 -3.49 3.34 0.78
N ARG A 27 -2.81 2.61 1.66
CA ARG A 27 -1.49 2.93 2.21
C ARG A 27 -0.35 2.23 1.47
N GLY A 28 -0.61 1.43 0.44
CA GLY A 28 0.41 0.74 -0.37
C GLY A 28 1.09 1.63 -1.41
N ARG A 29 1.29 2.92 -1.11
CA ARG A 29 1.85 3.91 -2.03
C ARG A 29 3.34 4.12 -1.76
N LEU A 30 4.10 4.37 -2.82
CA LEU A 30 5.51 4.70 -2.69
C LEU A 30 5.69 6.02 -1.93
N ASN A 31 6.72 6.10 -1.09
CA ASN A 31 7.06 7.25 -0.24
C ASN A 31 5.97 7.70 0.73
N ILE A 32 4.99 6.84 1.03
CA ILE A 32 4.01 7.11 2.06
C ILE A 32 4.65 7.00 3.45
N GLN A 33 4.42 8.00 4.29
CA GLN A 33 4.98 8.05 5.64
C GLN A 33 3.93 7.60 6.66
N ALA A 34 4.41 6.90 7.68
CA ALA A 34 3.61 6.62 8.87
C ALA A 34 3.30 7.92 9.63
N GLY A 35 2.17 7.95 10.33
CA GLY A 35 1.87 8.95 11.34
C GLY A 35 2.86 8.91 12.50
N LEU A 36 2.72 9.86 13.42
CA LEU A 36 3.60 9.97 14.58
C LEU A 36 3.40 8.84 15.60
N TYR A 37 2.24 8.21 15.58
CA TYR A 37 1.85 7.17 16.54
C TYR A 37 1.73 5.83 15.82
N GLU A 38 2.34 4.79 16.39
CA GLU A 38 2.11 3.43 15.89
C GLU A 38 0.66 3.00 16.15
N ASP A 39 0.13 2.20 15.23
CA ASP A 39 -1.25 1.67 15.27
C ASP A 39 -2.35 2.74 15.09
N ASP A 40 -1.99 3.92 14.56
CA ASP A 40 -2.97 4.93 14.14
C ASP A 40 -3.62 4.61 12.78
N LEU A 41 -4.46 5.52 12.29
CA LEU A 41 -5.16 5.38 11.02
C LEU A 41 -4.24 5.54 9.80
N TYR A 42 -2.94 5.81 9.99
CA TYR A 42 -2.02 6.28 8.96
C TYR A 42 -0.64 5.61 9.06
N ASP A 43 -0.54 4.28 9.08
CA ASP A 43 0.78 3.62 8.99
C ASP A 43 1.40 3.71 7.58
N GLY A 44 2.71 3.55 7.49
CA GLY A 44 3.48 3.83 6.26
C GLY A 44 3.53 2.72 5.20
N ALA A 45 2.59 1.78 5.15
CA ALA A 45 2.56 0.71 4.14
C ALA A 45 1.22 -0.06 4.10
N TRP A 46 1.09 -0.98 3.15
CA TRP A 46 0.15 -2.11 3.27
C TRP A 46 0.80 -3.26 4.07
N CYS A 47 0.02 -3.93 4.92
CA CYS A 47 0.40 -5.21 5.52
C CYS A 47 -0.78 -6.18 5.46
N ALA A 48 -0.51 -7.40 5.00
CA ALA A 48 -1.49 -8.48 5.02
C ALA A 48 -1.95 -8.81 6.45
N GLY A 49 -3.20 -9.22 6.57
CA GLY A 49 -3.78 -9.67 7.84
C GLY A 49 -3.45 -11.12 8.20
N ARG A 50 -2.82 -11.86 7.30
CA ARG A 50 -2.36 -13.25 7.50
C ARG A 50 -0.92 -13.38 7.04
N ASP A 51 -0.17 -14.25 7.71
CA ASP A 51 1.20 -14.61 7.35
C ASP A 51 1.19 -15.90 6.54
N ASP A 52 0.88 -15.77 5.26
CA ASP A 52 0.85 -16.87 4.29
C ASP A 52 1.26 -16.36 2.89
N PRO A 53 1.73 -17.24 1.99
CA PRO A 53 2.24 -16.82 0.68
C PRO A 53 1.11 -16.49 -0.34
N LEU A 54 -0.16 -16.56 0.04
CA LEU A 54 -1.30 -16.31 -0.85
C LEU A 54 -1.77 -14.85 -0.81
N GLN A 55 -1.11 -14.02 -0.02
CA GLN A 55 -1.45 -12.60 0.12
C GLN A 55 -0.98 -11.81 -1.09
N TRP A 56 -1.85 -10.94 -1.58
CA TRP A 56 -1.62 -10.11 -2.75
C TRP A 56 -2.08 -8.66 -2.54
N PHE A 57 -1.47 -7.78 -3.33
CA PHE A 57 -1.79 -6.36 -3.49
C PHE A 57 -1.94 -6.08 -4.98
N GLU A 58 -2.98 -5.36 -5.37
CA GLU A 58 -3.36 -5.10 -6.76
C GLU A 58 -3.53 -3.61 -7.02
N VAL A 59 -3.13 -3.18 -8.21
CA VAL A 59 -3.35 -1.83 -8.74
C VAL A 59 -4.17 -1.93 -10.02
N ASP A 60 -5.40 -1.42 -9.99
CA ASP A 60 -6.24 -1.29 -11.18
C ASP A 60 -5.76 -0.13 -12.06
N ALA A 61 -5.27 -0.44 -13.26
CA ALA A 61 -4.78 0.54 -14.23
C ALA A 61 -5.89 1.32 -14.96
N ARG A 62 -7.16 0.88 -14.87
CA ARG A 62 -8.36 1.38 -15.58
C ARG A 62 -8.34 1.35 -17.11
N ARG A 63 -7.17 1.14 -17.71
CA ARG A 63 -6.95 1.02 -19.16
C ARG A 63 -5.75 0.14 -19.42
N LEU A 64 -5.70 -0.42 -20.63
CA LEU A 64 -4.56 -1.21 -21.08
C LEU A 64 -3.29 -0.37 -20.98
N THR A 65 -2.38 -0.82 -20.11
CA THR A 65 -1.17 -0.08 -19.75
C THR A 65 0.01 -1.03 -19.83
N LYS A 66 1.07 -0.63 -20.55
CA LYS A 66 2.33 -1.37 -20.58
C LYS A 66 3.14 -1.04 -19.34
N PHE A 67 3.28 -2.01 -18.44
CA PHE A 67 4.18 -1.92 -17.30
C PHE A 67 5.59 -2.33 -17.73
N THR A 68 6.59 -1.53 -17.38
CA THR A 68 8.00 -1.78 -17.74
C THR A 68 8.88 -2.07 -16.52
N GLY A 69 8.33 -1.95 -15.32
CA GLY A 69 9.04 -2.21 -14.08
C GLY A 69 8.14 -2.04 -12.86
N VAL A 70 8.62 -2.53 -11.72
CA VAL A 70 7.98 -2.42 -10.40
C VAL A 70 9.00 -1.88 -9.42
N ILE A 71 8.59 -0.94 -8.57
CA ILE A 71 9.37 -0.41 -7.45
C ILE A 71 8.63 -0.80 -6.17
N THR A 72 9.36 -1.35 -5.21
CA THR A 72 8.82 -1.78 -3.92
C THR A 72 9.50 -1.01 -2.80
N GLN A 73 8.75 -0.74 -1.73
CA GLN A 73 9.26 -0.13 -0.50
C GLN A 73 8.65 -0.85 0.70
N GLY A 74 9.44 -1.07 1.74
CA GLY A 74 8.96 -1.61 3.01
C GLY A 74 8.32 -0.53 3.89
N ARG A 75 7.70 -0.95 4.99
CA ARG A 75 7.20 -0.02 6.01
C ARG A 75 8.37 0.59 6.78
N SER A 76 8.37 1.91 6.95
CA SER A 76 9.25 2.61 7.89
C SER A 76 8.49 2.94 9.18
N SER A 77 9.10 2.71 10.33
CA SER A 77 8.61 3.13 11.65
C SER A 77 9.62 4.07 12.29
N LEU A 78 9.14 5.17 12.88
CA LEU A 78 9.98 6.17 13.56
C LEU A 78 10.63 5.62 14.85
N TRP A 79 10.15 4.49 15.35
CA TRP A 79 10.49 3.94 16.67
C TRP A 79 10.99 2.49 16.64
N SER A 80 11.49 2.02 15.48
CA SER A 80 12.06 0.67 15.35
C SER A 80 13.29 0.42 16.23
#